data_AF-A0A821RZN8-F1
#
_entry.id   AF-A0A821RZN8-F1
#
_cell.length_a   1.000
_cell.length_b   1.000
_cell.length_c   1.000
_cell.angle_alpha   90.00
_cell.angle_beta   90.00
_cell.angle_gamma   90.00
#
_symmetry.space_group_name_H-M   'P 1'
#
loop_
_entity.id
_entity.type
_entity.pdbx_description
1 polymer ?
#
loop_
_entity_poly.entity_id
_entity_poly.type
_entity_poly.pdbx_seq_one_letter_code
_entity_poly.pdbx_strand_id
1 'polypeptide(L)'
;VQSLVQNRLVLKLVRDLLTIVETALLKVYLIDHNNTLANALLRNQDNCCLPTEVEKELMKHHRRQELVSFYEKQNRHSEALEVIKNTDSLSTRQNILNYLSKLDNNQLPLIFKYIKPMIKSALEETKNENILHDNARCKSLWKNVKQC
;
A
#
# COMPACT_ATOMS: atom_id res chain seq x y z
N VAL A 1 -0.72 -39.91 -19.11
CA VAL A 1 -1.73 -38.88 -18.73
C VAL A 1 -2.19 -39.01 -17.28
N GLN A 2 -2.61 -40.20 -16.80
CA GLN A 2 -2.99 -40.41 -15.38
C GLN A 2 -1.89 -40.06 -14.36
N SER A 3 -0.63 -40.43 -14.61
CA SER A 3 0.51 -40.10 -13.72
C SER A 3 0.76 -38.59 -13.58
N LEU A 4 0.54 -37.81 -14.66
CA LEU A 4 0.68 -36.35 -14.65
C LEU A 4 -0.46 -35.67 -13.88
N VAL A 5 -1.68 -36.19 -14.00
CA VAL A 5 -2.84 -35.70 -13.23
C VAL A 5 -2.63 -35.98 -11.75
N GLN A 6 -2.15 -37.17 -11.39
CA GLN A 6 -1.84 -37.53 -10.00
C GLN A 6 -0.78 -36.61 -9.40
N ASN A 7 0.31 -36.33 -10.13
CA ASN A 7 1.34 -35.38 -9.69
C ASN A 7 0.77 -33.96 -9.48
N ARG A 8 -0.13 -33.50 -10.35
CA ARG A 8 -0.78 -32.20 -10.19
C ARG A 8 -1.65 -32.12 -8.93
N LEU A 9 -2.39 -33.19 -8.60
CA LEU A 9 -3.22 -33.26 -7.40
C LEU A 9 -2.37 -33.24 -6.13
N VAL A 10 -1.27 -34.00 -6.11
CA VAL A 10 -0.33 -34.03 -4.97
C VAL A 10 0.31 -32.66 -4.76
N LEU A 11 0.78 -32.00 -5.83
CA LEU A 11 1.35 -30.64 -5.74
C LEU A 11 0.34 -29.62 -5.20
N LYS A 12 -0.92 -29.73 -5.62
CA LYS A 12 -1.98 -28.87 -5.09
C LYS A 12 -2.19 -29.10 -3.59
N LEU A 13 -2.30 -30.36 -3.16
CA LEU A 13 -2.47 -30.71 -1.75
C LEU A 13 -1.32 -30.19 -0.89
N VAL A 14 -0.08 -30.33 -1.36
CA VAL A 14 1.11 -29.83 -0.64
C VAL A 14 1.05 -28.31 -0.48
N ARG A 15 0.65 -27.57 -1.53
CA ARG A 15 0.47 -26.11 -1.45
C ARG A 15 -0.67 -25.71 -0.51
N ASP A 16 -1.79 -26.43 -0.54
CA ASP A 16 -2.92 -26.15 0.34
C ASP A 16 -2.52 -26.38 1.82
N LEU A 17 -1.77 -27.44 2.12
CA LEU A 17 -1.21 -27.67 3.45
C LEU A 17 -0.22 -26.58 3.87
N LEU A 18 0.69 -26.19 2.97
CA LEU A 18 1.66 -25.12 3.26
C LEU A 18 0.95 -23.79 3.54
N THR A 19 -0.12 -23.48 2.80
CA THR A 19 -0.97 -22.31 3.03
C THR A 19 -1.55 -22.31 4.45
N ILE A 20 -2.09 -23.45 4.88
CA ILE A 20 -2.66 -23.61 6.23
C ILE A 20 -1.59 -23.41 7.30
N VAL A 21 -0.44 -24.08 7.15
CA VAL A 21 0.66 -24.05 8.12
C VAL A 21 1.22 -22.64 8.26
N GLU A 22 1.56 -21.98 7.15
CA GLU A 22 2.14 -20.64 7.22
C GLU A 22 1.15 -19.59 7.73
N THR A 23 -0.12 -19.68 7.34
CA THR A 23 -1.16 -18.79 7.87
C THR A 23 -1.34 -18.98 9.39
N ALA A 24 -1.28 -20.22 9.88
CA ALA A 24 -1.35 -20.51 11.31
C ALA A 24 -0.11 -19.97 12.04
N LEU A 25 1.09 -20.14 11.49
CA LEU A 25 2.32 -19.58 12.05
C LEU A 25 2.26 -18.06 12.15
N LEU A 26 1.81 -17.37 11.09
CA LEU A 26 1.66 -15.92 11.12
C LEU A 26 0.75 -15.47 12.27
N LYS A 27 -0.41 -16.13 12.44
CA LYS A 27 -1.35 -15.83 13.52
C LYS A 27 -0.70 -15.97 14.88
N VAL A 28 -0.01 -17.09 15.12
CA VAL A 28 0.69 -17.33 16.39
C VAL A 28 1.77 -16.27 16.63
N TYR A 29 2.58 -15.95 15.62
CA TYR A 29 3.63 -14.92 15.75
C TYR A 29 3.07 -13.53 16.06
N LEU A 30 1.91 -13.18 15.51
CA LEU A 30 1.25 -11.91 15.84
C LEU A 30 0.63 -11.92 17.23
N ILE A 31 -0.01 -13.04 17.64
CA ILE A 31 -0.60 -13.22 18.98
C ILE A 31 0.47 -13.15 20.08
N ASP A 32 1.59 -13.84 19.90
CA ASP A 32 2.70 -13.87 20.88
C ASP A 32 3.62 -12.63 20.79
N HIS A 33 3.24 -11.62 20.00
CA HIS A 33 3.98 -10.38 19.77
C HIS A 33 5.42 -10.58 19.27
N ASN A 34 5.69 -11.69 18.58
CA ASN A 34 6.99 -11.99 18.00
C ASN A 34 7.15 -11.32 16.63
N ASN A 35 7.42 -10.01 16.67
CA ASN A 35 7.53 -9.16 15.49
C ASN A 35 8.63 -9.60 14.52
N THR A 36 9.73 -10.17 15.03
CA THR A 36 10.86 -10.62 14.20
C THR A 36 10.43 -11.76 13.27
N LEU A 37 9.75 -12.77 13.81
CA LEU A 37 9.30 -13.92 13.03
C LEU A 37 8.13 -13.56 12.11
N ALA A 38 7.16 -12.78 12.58
CA ALA A 38 6.07 -12.29 11.75
C ALA A 38 6.61 -11.51 10.54
N ASN A 39 7.56 -10.60 10.77
CA ASN A 39 8.16 -9.81 9.69
C ASN A 39 9.06 -10.64 8.77
N ALA A 40 9.74 -11.66 9.30
CA ALA A 40 10.51 -12.59 8.47
C ALA A 40 9.60 -13.34 7.50
N LEU A 41 8.47 -13.85 7.99
CA LEU A 41 7.48 -14.58 7.19
C LEU A 41 6.84 -13.67 6.14
N LEU A 42 6.41 -12.47 6.51
CA LEU A 42 5.79 -11.50 5.59
C LEU A 42 6.77 -10.95 4.54
N ARG A 43 8.07 -10.90 4.85
CA ARG A 43 9.09 -10.45 3.89
C ARG A 43 9.36 -11.49 2.81
N ASN A 44 9.23 -12.78 3.11
CA ASN A 44 9.42 -13.86 2.16
C ASN A 44 8.45 -13.71 0.97
N GLN A 45 8.97 -13.71 -0.26
CA GLN A 45 8.16 -13.53 -1.47
C GLN A 45 7.38 -14.80 -1.83
N ASP A 46 7.88 -15.96 -1.42
CA ASP A 46 7.27 -17.27 -1.70
C ASP A 46 6.38 -17.78 -0.57
N ASN A 47 6.04 -16.93 0.40
CA ASN A 47 5.09 -17.34 1.43
C ASN A 47 3.72 -17.65 0.80
N CYS A 48 3.13 -18.75 1.24
CA CYS A 48 1.82 -19.26 0.87
C CYS A 48 0.73 -18.77 1.83
N CYS A 49 0.97 -17.77 2.67
CA CYS A 49 -0.06 -17.30 3.59
C CYS A 49 -1.33 -16.89 2.83
N LEU A 50 -2.50 -17.25 3.39
CA LEU A 50 -3.77 -16.93 2.77
C LEU A 50 -4.01 -15.41 2.82
N PRO A 51 -4.12 -14.70 1.68
CA PRO A 51 -4.06 -13.24 1.68
C PRO A 51 -5.15 -12.55 2.52
N THR A 52 -6.35 -13.12 2.51
CA THR A 52 -7.49 -12.62 3.29
C THR A 52 -7.26 -12.71 4.79
N GLU A 53 -6.58 -13.77 5.25
CA GLU A 53 -6.27 -13.96 6.66
C GLU A 53 -5.09 -13.10 7.10
N VAL A 54 -4.09 -12.89 6.22
CA VAL A 54 -2.99 -11.95 6.47
C VAL A 54 -3.54 -10.55 6.71
N GLU A 55 -4.39 -10.08 5.80
CA GLU A 55 -5.04 -8.77 5.89
C GLU A 55 -5.82 -8.62 7.20
N LYS A 56 -6.68 -9.58 7.51
CA LYS A 56 -7.47 -9.61 8.75
C LYS A 56 -6.62 -9.57 10.01
N GLU A 57 -5.57 -10.37 10.08
CA GLU A 57 -4.72 -10.44 11.28
C GLU A 57 -3.86 -9.17 11.42
N LEU A 58 -3.32 -8.63 10.32
CA LEU A 58 -2.58 -7.35 10.36
C LEU A 58 -3.47 -6.18 10.80
N MET A 59 -4.72 -6.11 10.34
CA MET A 59 -5.68 -5.10 10.79
C MET A 59 -5.99 -5.25 12.29
N LYS A 60 -6.25 -6.49 12.74
CA LYS A 60 -6.56 -6.82 14.13
C LYS A 60 -5.44 -6.44 15.10
N HIS A 61 -4.18 -6.62 14.71
CA HIS A 61 -3.01 -6.27 15.52
C HIS A 61 -2.48 -4.85 15.25
N HIS A 62 -3.23 -4.03 14.50
CA HIS A 62 -2.86 -2.64 14.15
C HIS A 62 -1.50 -2.49 13.46
N ARG A 63 -1.07 -3.51 12.72
CA ARG A 63 0.21 -3.60 11.99
C ARG A 63 0.12 -2.93 10.62
N ARG A 64 -0.11 -1.61 10.62
CA ARG A 64 -0.42 -0.85 9.40
C ARG A 64 0.74 -0.79 8.41
N GLN A 65 1.99 -0.67 8.89
CA GLN A 65 3.16 -0.59 8.00
C GLN A 65 3.37 -1.89 7.23
N GLU A 66 3.20 -3.02 7.93
CA GLU A 66 3.24 -4.34 7.33
C GLU A 66 2.08 -4.55 6.36
N LEU A 67 0.89 -4.05 6.69
CA LEU A 67 -0.29 -4.12 5.81
C LEU A 67 -0.08 -3.32 4.51
N VAL A 68 0.47 -2.10 4.60
CA VAL A 68 0.84 -1.30 3.43
C VAL A 68 1.86 -2.05 2.56
N SER A 69 2.90 -2.63 3.18
CA SER A 69 3.92 -3.41 2.47
C SER A 69 3.33 -4.66 1.81
N PHE A 70 2.35 -5.30 2.47
CA PHE A 70 1.65 -6.46 1.96
C PHE A 70 0.79 -6.14 0.73
N TYR A 71 0.09 -5.00 0.73
CA TYR A 71 -0.65 -4.51 -0.43
C TYR A 71 0.27 -4.08 -1.58
N GLU A 72 1.39 -3.44 -1.27
CA GLU A 72 2.41 -3.08 -2.26
C GLU A 72 2.89 -4.32 -3.04
N LYS A 73 3.22 -5.41 -2.33
CA LYS A 73 3.65 -6.68 -2.95
C LYS A 73 2.59 -7.32 -3.85
N GLN A 74 1.30 -7.08 -3.57
CA GLN A 74 0.18 -7.59 -4.37
C GLN A 74 -0.25 -6.63 -5.49
N ASN A 75 0.46 -5.52 -5.70
CA ASN A 75 0.05 -4.43 -6.60
C ASN A 75 -1.32 -3.81 -6.24
N ARG A 76 -1.77 -3.97 -4.98
CA ARG A 76 -3.01 -3.41 -4.43
C ARG A 76 -2.79 -1.97 -3.93
N HIS A 77 -2.24 -1.12 -4.79
CA HIS A 77 -1.78 0.22 -4.40
C HIS A 77 -2.88 1.15 -3.88
N SER A 78 -4.11 1.02 -4.38
CA SER A 78 -5.25 1.82 -3.90
C SER A 78 -5.53 1.56 -2.42
N GLU A 79 -5.49 0.29 -2.02
CA GLU A 79 -5.77 -0.14 -0.65
C GLU A 79 -4.63 0.23 0.29
N ALA A 80 -3.37 0.14 -0.18
CA ALA A 80 -2.21 0.67 0.52
C ALA A 80 -2.36 2.17 0.82
N LEU A 81 -2.75 2.95 -0.18
CA LEU A 81 -2.95 4.40 -0.04
C LEU A 81 -4.12 4.75 0.87
N GLU A 82 -5.18 3.94 0.89
CA GLU A 82 -6.29 4.11 1.84
C GLU A 82 -5.85 3.85 3.28
N VAL A 83 -5.05 2.80 3.53
CA VAL A 83 -4.48 2.54 4.86
C VAL A 83 -3.59 3.70 5.31
N ILE A 84 -2.76 4.25 4.41
CA ILE A 84 -1.94 5.42 4.72
C ILE A 84 -2.82 6.65 5.01
N LYS A 85 -3.83 6.90 4.18
CA LYS A 85 -4.73 8.06 4.32
C LYS A 85 -5.51 8.04 5.63
N ASN A 86 -5.92 6.86 6.09
CA ASN A 86 -6.68 6.68 7.33
C ASN A 86 -5.79 6.69 8.59
N THR A 87 -4.52 7.09 8.47
CA THR A 87 -3.71 7.41 9.65
C THR A 87 -3.93 8.87 10.04
N ASP A 88 -4.34 9.11 11.29
CA ASP A 88 -4.54 10.45 11.86
C ASP A 88 -3.21 11.12 12.24
N SER A 89 -2.19 11.02 11.38
CA SER A 89 -0.90 11.65 11.62
C SER A 89 -0.75 12.95 10.83
N LEU A 90 -0.06 13.92 11.43
CA LEU A 90 0.34 15.16 10.74
C LEU A 90 1.19 14.88 9.48
N SER A 91 1.79 13.68 9.38
CA SER A 91 2.64 13.25 8.27
C SER A 91 1.90 12.47 7.17
N THR A 92 0.58 12.30 7.24
CA THR A 92 -0.20 11.54 6.25
C THR A 92 0.01 12.05 4.82
N ARG A 93 0.09 13.38 4.63
CA ARG A 93 0.38 13.98 3.31
C ARG A 93 1.75 13.55 2.79
N GLN A 94 2.78 13.61 3.65
CA GLN A 94 4.14 13.22 3.28
C GLN A 94 4.25 11.71 3.02
N ASN A 95 3.56 10.89 3.80
CA ASN A 95 3.57 9.44 3.65
C ASN A 95 2.92 9.00 2.33
N ILE A 96 1.82 9.64 1.93
CA ILE A 96 1.20 9.43 0.62
C ILE A 96 2.16 9.81 -0.49
N LEU A 97 2.80 10.98 -0.41
CA LEU A 97 3.77 11.41 -1.42
C LEU A 97 4.98 10.46 -1.52
N ASN A 98 5.51 10.00 -0.39
CA ASN A 98 6.60 9.04 -0.33
C ASN A 98 6.20 7.66 -0.89
N TYR A 99 4.93 7.29 -0.80
CA TYR A 99 4.43 6.06 -1.42
C TYR A 99 4.26 6.23 -2.93
N LEU A 100 3.61 7.32 -3.36
CA LEU A 100 3.38 7.62 -4.78
C LEU A 100 4.68 7.78 -5.57
N SER A 101 5.74 8.31 -4.96
CA SER A 101 7.05 8.48 -5.63
C SER A 101 7.76 7.16 -5.97
N LYS A 102 7.34 6.04 -5.35
CA LYS A 102 7.88 4.70 -5.62
C LYS A 102 7.11 3.97 -6.71
N LEU A 103 5.92 4.44 -7.06
CA LEU A 103 5.08 3.79 -8.06
C LEU A 103 5.65 3.98 -9.47
N ASP A 104 5.43 2.98 -10.32
CA ASP A 104 5.82 2.98 -11.70
C ASP A 104 4.80 3.70 -12.59
N ASN A 105 5.18 3.97 -13.85
CA ASN A 105 4.35 4.71 -14.80
C ASN A 105 3.01 4.02 -15.12
N ASN A 106 2.88 2.72 -14.84
CA ASN A 106 1.63 1.98 -15.03
C ASN A 106 0.53 2.47 -14.06
N GLN A 107 0.91 3.07 -12.94
CA GLN A 107 -0.01 3.58 -11.92
C GLN A 107 -0.27 5.10 -12.04
N LEU A 108 0.11 5.74 -13.16
CA LEU A 108 -0.14 7.17 -13.40
C LEU A 108 -1.60 7.62 -13.12
N PRO A 109 -2.64 6.86 -13.51
CA PRO A 109 -4.01 7.23 -13.17
C PRO A 109 -4.25 7.33 -11.66
N LEU A 110 -3.66 6.41 -10.89
CA LEU A 110 -3.73 6.40 -9.43
C LEU A 110 -2.95 7.56 -8.83
N ILE A 111 -1.73 7.81 -9.34
CA ILE A 111 -0.89 8.94 -8.92
C ILE A 111 -1.66 10.26 -9.09
N PHE A 112 -2.26 10.49 -10.27
CA PHE A 112 -3.04 11.71 -10.52
C PHE A 112 -4.30 11.79 -9.66
N LYS A 113 -4.96 10.67 -9.36
CA LYS A 113 -6.14 10.63 -8.48
C LYS A 113 -5.81 11.19 -7.09
N TYR A 114 -4.64 10.88 -6.53
CA TYR A 114 -4.25 11.34 -5.19
C TYR A 114 -3.55 12.72 -5.20
N ILE A 115 -2.77 13.05 -6.22
CA ILE A 115 -2.08 14.35 -6.31
C ILE A 115 -3.04 15.52 -6.57
N LYS A 116 -4.05 15.34 -7.44
CA LYS A 116 -5.02 16.41 -7.79
C LYS A 116 -5.67 17.08 -6.56
N PRO A 117 -6.29 16.34 -5.62
CA PRO A 117 -6.90 16.95 -4.44
C PRO A 117 -5.87 17.59 -3.52
N MET A 118 -4.66 17.03 -3.39
CA MET A 118 -3.59 17.62 -2.58
C MET A 118 -3.17 19.00 -3.09
N ILE A 119 -2.96 19.12 -4.42
CA ILE A 119 -2.62 20.40 -5.04
C ILE A 119 -3.77 21.40 -4.85
N LYS A 120 -5.02 20.96 -5.03
CA LYS A 120 -6.19 21.82 -4.84
C LYS A 120 -6.26 22.38 -3.41
N SER A 121 -6.12 21.54 -2.38
CA SER A 121 -6.13 21.98 -0.99
C SER A 121 -4.97 22.92 -0.67
N ALA A 122 -3.75 22.63 -1.14
CA ALA A 122 -2.60 23.51 -0.94
C ALA A 122 -2.81 24.90 -1.59
N LEU A 123 -3.41 24.94 -2.78
CA LEU A 123 -3.74 26.19 -3.46
C LEU A 123 -4.84 26.98 -2.74
N GLU A 124 -5.82 26.32 -2.14
CA GLU A 124 -6.88 26.96 -1.35
C GLU A 124 -6.34 27.50 -0.01
N GLU A 125 -5.45 26.77 0.66
CA GLU A 125 -4.70 27.23 1.85
C GLU A 125 -3.95 28.54 1.53
N THR A 126 -3.22 28.59 0.41
CA THR A 126 -2.48 29.80 -0.02
C THR A 126 -3.35 30.98 -0.48
N LYS A 127 -4.66 30.78 -0.71
CA LYS A 127 -5.60 31.86 -1.03
C LYS A 127 -6.20 32.50 0.22
N ASN A 128 -6.33 31.72 1.30
CA ASN A 128 -6.86 32.18 2.58
C ASN A 128 -5.79 32.88 3.42
N GLU A 129 -4.53 32.48 3.26
CA GLU A 129 -3.40 33.28 3.68
C GLU A 129 -3.17 34.38 2.65
N ASN A 130 -3.37 35.64 3.03
CA ASN A 130 -3.01 36.84 2.27
C ASN A 130 -1.47 36.99 2.14
N ILE A 131 -0.78 35.93 1.70
CA ILE A 131 0.65 35.88 1.43
C ILE A 131 0.85 35.57 -0.07
N LEU A 132 0.10 36.27 -0.92
CA LEU A 132 0.64 36.63 -2.23
C LEU A 132 1.52 37.87 -2.01
N HIS A 133 2.67 37.67 -1.36
CA HIS A 133 3.78 38.59 -1.61
C HIS A 133 4.19 38.31 -3.06
N ASP A 134 3.97 39.29 -3.92
CA ASP A 134 4.29 39.33 -5.34
C ASP A 134 5.46 38.43 -5.76
N ASN A 135 5.16 37.19 -6.16
CA ASN A 135 6.11 36.41 -6.93
C ASN A 135 5.53 36.16 -8.32
N ALA A 136 5.91 37.07 -9.23
CA ALA A 136 5.56 37.07 -10.66
C ALA A 136 5.83 35.71 -11.35
N ARG A 137 6.66 34.85 -10.75
CA ARG A 137 7.01 33.52 -11.24
C ARG A 137 5.88 32.48 -11.14
N CYS A 138 4.97 32.59 -10.17
CA CYS A 138 3.85 31.65 -10.04
C CYS A 138 2.68 31.98 -10.97
N LYS A 139 2.50 33.26 -11.33
CA LYS A 139 1.46 33.71 -12.27
C LYS A 139 1.70 33.23 -13.70
N SER A 140 2.95 33.11 -14.14
CA SER A 140 3.29 32.66 -15.50
C SER A 140 3.04 31.17 -15.71
N LEU A 141 3.30 30.33 -14.70
CA LEU A 141 2.99 28.91 -14.73
C LEU A 141 1.49 28.63 -14.85
N TRP A 142 0.64 29.47 -14.24
CA TRP A 142 -0.82 29.35 -14.33
C TRP A 142 -1.43 29.74 -15.68
N LYS A 143 -0.74 30.57 -16.48
CA LYS A 143 -1.21 30.89 -17.85
C LYS A 143 -1.15 29.67 -18.77
N ASN A 144 -0.17 28.80 -18.58
CA ASN A 144 0.07 27.65 -19.45
C ASN A 144 -0.81 26.44 -19.10
N VAL A 145 -1.27 26.33 -17.86
CA VAL A 145 -2.14 25.22 -17.42
C VAL A 145 -3.60 25.40 -17.89
N LYS A 146 -4.04 26.64 -18.17
CA LYS A 146 -5.38 26.90 -18.72
C LYS A 146 -5.49 26.67 -20.24
N GLN A 147 -4.39 26.38 -20.92
CA GLN A 147 -4.34 26.18 -22.37
C GLN A 147 -4.20 24.72 -22.81
N CYS A 148 -4.20 23.76 -21.87
CA CYS A 148 -4.24 22.33 -22.15
C CYS A 148 -5.59 21.72 -21.74
#